data_AF-A0A7D5S9M6-F1
#
_entry.id   AF-A0A7D5S9M6-F1
#
_cell.length_a   1.000
_cell.length_b   1.000
_cell.length_c   1.000
_cell.angle_alpha   90.00
_cell.angle_beta   90.00
_cell.angle_gamma   90.00
#
_symmetry.space_group_name_H-M   'P 1'
#
loop_
_entity.id
_entity.type
_entity.pdbx_description
1 polymer ?
#
loop_
_entity_poly.entity_id
_entity_poly.type
_entity_poly.pdbx_seq_one_letter_code
_entity_poly.pdbx_strand_id
1 'polypeptide(L)'
;MYSEIHKKLENVDSSTYEEKYNQLDAEKVFKERRAVCDGYSRLFKYLCDLSQIKAVIIKGYSRTLSNEIGITGDVNHSWNAVLLNKNGIFLT
;
A
#
# COMPACT_ATOMS: atom_id res chain seq x y z
N MET A 1 -0.66 -15.76 -18.72
CA MET A 1 0.23 -14.95 -17.86
C MET A 1 -0.42 -14.63 -16.51
N TYR A 2 -1.48 -13.80 -16.42
CA TYR A 2 -2.23 -13.58 -15.16
C TYR A 2 -2.82 -14.88 -14.55
N SER A 3 -3.33 -15.76 -15.40
CA SER A 3 -3.89 -17.07 -15.01
C SER A 3 -2.88 -18.03 -14.38
N GLU A 4 -1.61 -17.95 -14.78
CA GLU A 4 -0.54 -18.83 -14.28
C GLU A 4 0.01 -18.34 -12.95
N ILE A 5 -0.02 -17.02 -12.73
CA ILE A 5 0.33 -16.40 -11.46
C ILE A 5 -0.67 -16.84 -10.39
N HIS A 6 -1.98 -16.77 -10.66
CA HIS A 6 -3.01 -17.23 -9.71
C HIS A 6 -2.88 -18.71 -9.32
N LYS A 7 -2.61 -19.61 -10.28
CA LYS A 7 -2.46 -21.05 -10.01
C LYS A 7 -1.24 -21.41 -9.15
N LYS A 8 -0.18 -20.58 -9.20
CA LYS A 8 1.05 -20.80 -8.42
C LYS A 8 0.96 -20.26 -7.00
N LEU A 9 -0.13 -19.57 -6.66
CA LEU A 9 -0.33 -18.85 -5.41
C LEU A 9 -1.29 -19.55 -4.43
N GLU A 10 -1.96 -20.63 -4.84
CA GLU A 10 -2.91 -21.38 -3.98
C GLU A 10 -2.26 -22.12 -2.80
N ASN A 11 -0.93 -22.29 -2.77
CA ASN A 11 -0.20 -23.03 -1.71
C ASN A 11 0.75 -22.13 -0.89
N VAL A 12 0.61 -20.81 -0.96
CA VAL A 12 1.50 -19.86 -0.29
C VAL A 12 0.76 -19.26 0.92
N ASP A 13 1.42 -19.17 2.07
CA ASP A 13 0.84 -18.52 3.26
C ASP A 13 0.36 -17.09 2.93
N SER A 14 -0.77 -16.69 3.51
CA SER A 14 -1.45 -15.43 3.18
C SER A 14 -0.56 -14.20 3.37
N SER A 15 0.37 -14.25 4.32
CA SER A 15 1.33 -13.17 4.56
C SER A 15 2.35 -13.06 3.42
N THR A 16 2.91 -14.20 3.00
CA THR A 16 3.87 -14.30 1.90
C THR A 16 3.24 -13.96 0.55
N TYR A 17 1.96 -14.28 0.36
CA TYR A 17 1.21 -13.87 -0.83
C TYR A 17 1.12 -12.34 -0.94
N GLU A 18 0.69 -11.68 0.14
CA GLU A 18 0.48 -10.23 0.15
C GLU A 18 1.80 -9.48 -0.06
N GLU A 19 2.89 -9.93 0.56
CA GLU A 19 4.24 -9.38 0.35
C GLU A 19 4.68 -9.49 -1.11
N LYS A 20 4.47 -10.66 -1.73
CA LYS A 20 4.83 -10.88 -3.14
C LYS A 20 3.97 -10.04 -4.09
N TYR A 21 2.68 -9.93 -3.81
CA TYR A 21 1.78 -9.06 -4.55
C TYR A 21 2.20 -7.59 -4.45
N ASN A 22 2.50 -7.12 -3.24
CA ASN A 22 3.01 -5.77 -2.97
C ASN A 22 4.28 -5.47 -3.76
N GLN A 23 5.23 -6.40 -3.76
CA GLN A 23 6.47 -6.25 -4.52
C GLN A 23 6.20 -6.13 -6.03
N LEU A 24 5.38 -7.03 -6.60
CA LEU A 24 5.08 -7.00 -8.03
C LEU A 24 4.38 -5.70 -8.45
N ASP A 25 3.43 -5.23 -7.64
CA ASP A 25 2.74 -3.97 -7.90
C ASP A 25 3.68 -2.78 -7.77
N ALA A 26 4.51 -2.73 -6.71
CA ALA A 26 5.54 -1.70 -6.54
C ALA A 26 6.50 -1.63 -7.74
N GLU A 27 7.01 -2.76 -8.21
CA GLU A 27 7.90 -2.82 -9.38
C GLU A 27 7.22 -2.30 -10.65
N LYS A 28 5.93 -2.61 -10.84
CA LYS A 28 5.13 -2.10 -11.95
C LYS A 28 4.97 -0.58 -11.84
N VAL A 29 4.54 -0.06 -10.70
CA VAL A 29 4.34 1.38 -10.48
C VAL A 29 5.65 2.15 -10.63
N PHE A 30 6.77 1.59 -10.17
CA PHE A 30 8.09 2.20 -10.35
C PHE A 30 8.46 2.36 -11.84
N LYS A 31 8.17 1.35 -12.67
CA LYS A 31 8.43 1.37 -14.11
C LYS A 31 7.48 2.30 -14.86
N GLU A 32 6.18 2.21 -14.58
CA GLU A 32 5.12 2.96 -15.27
C GLU A 32 5.03 4.42 -14.80
N ARG A 33 5.56 4.72 -13.61
CA ARG A 33 5.49 6.03 -12.92
C ARG A 33 4.06 6.55 -12.72
N ARG A 34 3.07 5.66 -12.80
CA ARG A 34 1.65 5.99 -12.73
C ARG A 34 0.90 4.92 -11.95
N ALA A 35 0.09 5.35 -10.98
CA ALA A 35 -0.81 4.50 -10.22
C ALA A 35 -1.95 5.31 -9.58
N VAL A 36 -2.89 4.62 -8.96
CA VAL A 36 -3.78 5.23 -7.95
C VAL A 36 -3.10 5.21 -6.58
N CYS A 37 -3.74 5.81 -5.57
CA CYS A 37 -3.21 5.90 -4.20
C CYS A 37 -2.72 4.56 -3.62
N ASP A 38 -3.41 3.45 -3.89
CA ASP A 38 -3.01 2.12 -3.40
C ASP A 38 -1.66 1.68 -3.98
N GLY A 39 -1.45 1.83 -5.29
CA GLY A 39 -0.19 1.45 -5.94
C GLY A 39 0.98 2.34 -5.50
N TYR A 40 0.75 3.64 -5.31
CA TYR A 40 1.77 4.52 -4.73
C TYR A 40 2.08 4.18 -3.28
N SER A 41 1.08 3.83 -2.48
CA SER A 41 1.28 3.44 -1.08
C SER A 41 2.06 2.14 -0.95
N ARG A 42 1.84 1.18 -1.86
CA ARG A 42 2.61 -0.07 -1.94
C ARG A 42 4.05 0.18 -2.39
N LEU A 43 4.25 1.02 -3.42
CA LEU A 43 5.59 1.40 -3.85
C LEU A 43 6.38 2.08 -2.72
N PHE A 44 5.79 3.05 -2.04
CA PHE A 44 6.45 3.77 -0.95
C PHE A 44 6.82 2.83 0.20
N LYS A 45 5.90 1.96 0.62
CA LYS A 45 6.16 0.94 1.64
C LYS A 45 7.30 0.01 1.23
N TYR A 46 7.30 -0.47 -0.01
CA TYR A 46 8.34 -1.34 -0.54
C TYR A 46 9.73 -0.67 -0.50
N LEU A 47 9.81 0.60 -0.89
CA LEU A 47 11.06 1.37 -0.80
C LEU A 47 11.52 1.59 0.65
N CYS A 48 10.58 1.82 1.57
CA CYS A 48 10.87 1.91 3.00
C CYS A 48 11.42 0.58 3.54
N ASP A 49 10.82 -0.55 3.16
CA ASP A 49 11.28 -1.88 3.59
C ASP A 49 12.71 -2.16 3.13
N LEU A 50 13.03 -1.87 1.87
CA LEU A 50 14.39 -1.97 1.32
C LEU A 50 15.38 -1.06 2.07
N SER A 51 14.89 0.08 2.58
CA SER A 51 15.69 1.06 3.33
C SER A 51 15.69 0.81 4.84
N GLN A 52 15.07 -0.28 5.31
CA GLN A 52 14.89 -0.59 6.75
C GLN A 52 14.16 0.51 7.53
N ILE A 53 13.28 1.25 6.86
CA ILE A 53 12.41 2.27 7.45
C ILE A 53 11.07 1.63 7.79
N LYS A 54 10.65 1.73 9.05
CA LYS A 54 9.36 1.20 9.51
C LYS A 54 8.22 2.04 8.98
N ALA A 55 7.45 1.48 8.05
CA ALA A 55 6.22 2.07 7.54
C ALA A 55 5.08 1.04 7.55
N VAL A 56 3.84 1.49 7.41
CA VAL A 56 2.66 0.64 7.17
C VAL A 56 1.77 1.28 6.13
N ILE A 57 1.00 0.48 5.40
CA ILE A 57 -0.06 0.97 4.51
C ILE A 57 -1.35 1.05 5.33
N ILE A 58 -2.00 2.21 5.31
CA ILE A 58 -3.29 2.47 5.93
C ILE A 58 -4.32 2.59 4.83
N LYS A 59 -5.32 1.70 4.87
CA LYS A 59 -6.50 1.78 4.01
C LYS A 59 -7.60 2.53 4.75
N GLY A 60 -8.18 3.53 4.11
CA GLY A 60 -9.23 4.35 4.70
C GLY A 60 -10.07 5.07 3.66
N TYR A 61 -10.72 6.14 4.09
CA TYR A 61 -11.57 6.96 3.24
C TYR A 61 -10.97 8.37 3.13
N SER A 62 -10.85 8.87 1.90
CA SER A 62 -10.56 10.27 1.64
C SER A 62 -11.83 11.09 1.71
N ARG A 63 -11.73 12.30 2.25
CA ARG A 63 -12.81 13.28 2.29
C ARG A 63 -12.48 14.41 1.32
N THR A 64 -13.41 14.74 0.47
CA THR A 64 -13.31 15.83 -0.50
C THR A 64 -14.21 17.01 -0.14
N LEU A 65 -15.27 16.78 0.64
CA LEU A 65 -16.25 17.80 1.02
C LEU A 65 -16.38 17.92 2.54
N SER A 66 -16.63 19.15 3.01
CA SER A 66 -16.77 19.43 4.45
C SER A 66 -17.96 18.72 5.10
N ASN A 67 -18.99 18.38 4.32
CA ASN A 67 -20.16 17.63 4.80
C ASN A 67 -19.89 16.13 5.00
N GLU A 68 -18.74 15.61 4.55
CA GLU A 68 -18.31 14.23 4.80
C GLU A 68 -17.65 14.08 6.17
N ILE A 69 -17.41 15.19 6.89
CA ILE A 69 -16.85 15.19 8.23
C ILE A 69 -17.82 14.51 9.21
N GLY A 70 -17.34 13.46 9.87
CA GLY A 70 -18.12 12.62 10.79
C GLY A 70 -18.82 11.44 10.12
N ILE A 71 -18.83 11.38 8.78
CA ILE A 71 -19.42 10.27 8.02
C ILE A 71 -18.31 9.29 7.62
N THR A 72 -18.58 8.00 7.77
CA THR A 72 -17.73 6.90 7.29
C THR A 72 -18.35 6.31 6.02
N GLY A 73 -17.53 6.15 4.97
CA GLY A 73 -17.94 5.53 3.70
C GLY A 73 -17.05 4.34 3.34
N ASP A 74 -17.15 3.90 2.08
CA ASP A 74 -16.30 2.84 1.56
C ASP A 74 -14.82 3.24 1.58
N VAL A 75 -13.96 2.25 1.82
CA VAL A 75 -12.50 2.42 1.72
C VAL A 75 -12.15 2.75 0.27
N ASN A 76 -11.83 4.01 0.02
CA ASN A 76 -11.52 4.54 -1.31
C ASN A 76 -10.12 5.15 -1.41
N HIS A 77 -9.35 5.10 -0.31
CA HIS A 77 -8.02 5.69 -0.26
C HIS A 77 -7.03 4.83 0.52
N SER A 78 -5.75 5.05 0.22
CA SER A 78 -4.63 4.33 0.82
C SER A 78 -3.47 5.31 0.96
N TRP A 79 -2.81 5.31 2.11
CA TRP A 79 -1.61 6.11 2.39
C TRP A 79 -0.65 5.35 3.30
N ASN A 80 0.54 5.92 3.56
CA ASN A 80 1.50 5.34 4.48
C ASN A 80 1.55 6.09 5.81
N ALA A 81 1.76 5.34 6.89
CA ALA A 81 2.29 5.89 8.13
C ALA A 81 3.74 5.41 8.33
N VAL A 82 4.64 6.35 8.62
CA VAL A 82 6.07 6.11 8.74
C VAL A 82 6.52 6.49 10.14
N LEU A 83 7.18 5.57 10.83
CA LEU A 83 7.75 5.84 12.15
C LEU A 83 9.04 6.65 11.99
N LEU A 84 9.04 7.87 12.52
CA LEU A 84 10.20 8.74 12.63
C LEU A 84 10.80 8.64 14.04
N ASN A 85 12.03 8.16 14.13
CA ASN A 85 12.74 7.97 15.40
C ASN A 85 11.89 7.16 16.40
N LYS A 86 11.81 7.61 17.67
CA LYS A 86 11.08 6.89 18.72
C LYS A 86 9.59 7.25 18.80
N ASN A 87 9.20 8.47 18.45
CA ASN A 87 7.86 9.01 18.78
C ASN A 87 7.15 9.75 17.63
N GLY A 88 7.81 9.97 16.48
CA GLY A 88 7.21 10.71 15.38
C GLY A 88 6.47 9.81 14.41
N ILE A 89 5.38 10.29 13.83
CA ILE A 89 4.69 9.64 12.72
C ILE A 89 4.59 10.64 11.57
N PHE A 90 5.01 10.22 10.38
CA PHE A 90 4.80 10.95 9.14
C PHE A 90 3.75 10.23 8.29
N LEU A 91 2.84 11.01 7.68
CA LEU A 91 1.78 10.53 6.81
C LEU A 91 2.00 11.08 5.40
N THR A 92 1.77 10.23 4.39
CA THR A 92 1.86 10.59 2.96
C THR A 92 0.51 10.95 2.39
#